data_AF-A0A7Z9JNP3-F1
#
_entry.id   AF-A0A7Z9JNP3-F1
#
_cell.length_a   1.000
_cell.length_b   1.000
_cell.length_c   1.000
_cell.angle_alpha   90.00
_cell.angle_beta   90.00
_cell.angle_gamma   90.00
#
_symmetry.space_group_name_H-M   'P 1'
#
loop_
_entity.id
_entity.type
_entity.pdbx_description
1 polymer ?
#
loop_
_entity_poly.entity_id
_entity_poly.type
_entity_poly.pdbx_seq_one_letter_code
_entity_poly.pdbx_strand_id
1 'polypeptide(L)'
;MPEEWVGAFLYWDGLEEPARVAVDQLIESVGLEGPLVWSDNAQQACYLELWRLRQGDVSQTTNIVERLRAGANDPNPAYGRNALCALTLEVIRADKTGSSEAADLIQRLVDVLDDGPSFSALGGLRMELAWILEERGEVETAARVIGYNSTPTPNPFSFAMSSVNREAGRLNDMAGDHARALQFYRTFVLARGSADSRLSAEVESIASRIAELEAELDQRR
;
A
#
# COMPACT_ATOMS: atom_id res chain seq x y z
N MET A 1 -11.05 -12.02 -14.05
CA MET A 1 -10.28 -10.78 -14.26
C MET A 1 -8.86 -11.05 -13.76
N PRO A 2 -7.77 -10.65 -14.44
CA PRO A 2 -6.42 -10.94 -13.92
C PRO A 2 -6.26 -10.29 -12.54
N GLU A 3 -5.64 -10.99 -11.59
CA GLU A 3 -5.52 -10.59 -10.17
C GLU A 3 -4.97 -9.18 -9.97
N GLU A 4 -4.11 -8.74 -10.89
CA GLU A 4 -3.55 -7.40 -10.93
C GLU A 4 -4.65 -6.33 -11.01
N TRP A 5 -5.65 -6.50 -11.87
CA TRP A 5 -6.74 -5.53 -12.06
C TRP A 5 -7.63 -5.37 -10.83
N VAL A 6 -7.83 -6.45 -10.07
CA VAL A 6 -8.57 -6.42 -8.81
C VAL A 6 -7.84 -5.51 -7.80
N GLY A 7 -6.51 -5.65 -7.71
CA GLY A 7 -5.68 -4.74 -6.92
C GLY A 7 -5.82 -3.27 -7.34
N ALA A 8 -5.87 -2.94 -8.64
CA ALA A 8 -6.03 -1.55 -9.10
C ALA A 8 -7.30 -0.93 -8.61
N PHE A 9 -8.40 -1.65 -8.84
CA PHE A 9 -9.71 -1.11 -8.58
C PHE A 9 -9.90 -0.88 -7.08
N LEU A 10 -9.35 -1.77 -6.24
CA LEU A 10 -9.44 -1.64 -4.79
C LEU A 10 -8.50 -0.58 -4.18
N TYR A 11 -7.30 -0.39 -4.73
CA TYR A 11 -6.27 0.41 -4.05
C TYR A 11 -5.71 1.60 -4.83
N TRP A 12 -5.70 1.55 -6.16
CA TRP A 12 -4.70 2.32 -6.91
C TRP A 12 -5.27 3.35 -7.87
N ASP A 13 -6.42 3.06 -8.48
CA ASP A 13 -7.07 3.98 -9.43
C ASP A 13 -8.31 4.68 -8.84
N GLY A 14 -8.71 4.32 -7.61
CA GLY A 14 -9.83 4.98 -6.92
C GLY A 14 -11.19 4.85 -7.61
N LEU A 15 -11.33 3.88 -8.52
CA LEU A 15 -12.55 3.66 -9.29
C LEU A 15 -13.50 2.74 -8.52
N GLU A 16 -14.50 3.34 -7.86
CA GLU A 16 -15.44 2.63 -6.98
C GLU A 16 -16.27 1.55 -7.71
N GLU A 17 -16.79 1.85 -8.91
CA GLU A 17 -17.64 0.92 -9.66
C GLU A 17 -16.91 -0.38 -10.06
N PRO A 18 -15.71 -0.33 -10.69
CA PRO A 18 -14.88 -1.52 -10.89
C PRO A 18 -14.48 -2.23 -9.60
N ALA A 19 -14.29 -1.49 -8.49
CA ALA A 19 -13.91 -2.07 -7.20
C ALA A 19 -15.03 -2.96 -6.66
N ARG A 20 -16.29 -2.51 -6.75
CA ARG A 20 -17.47 -3.30 -6.33
C ARG A 20 -17.60 -4.61 -7.08
N VAL A 21 -17.42 -4.59 -8.41
CA VAL A 21 -17.44 -5.80 -9.24
C VAL A 21 -16.32 -6.78 -8.85
N ALA A 22 -15.13 -6.25 -8.52
CA ALA A 22 -14.02 -7.07 -8.09
C ALA A 22 -14.25 -7.71 -6.70
N VAL A 23 -14.90 -7.01 -5.78
CA VAL A 23 -15.25 -7.52 -4.44
C VAL A 23 -16.13 -8.77 -4.52
N ASP A 24 -17.18 -8.76 -5.34
CA ASP A 24 -18.09 -9.91 -5.44
C ASP A 24 -17.35 -11.19 -5.90
N GLN A 25 -16.41 -11.04 -6.85
CA GLN A 25 -15.56 -12.14 -7.32
C GLN A 25 -14.57 -12.62 -6.24
N LEU A 26 -14.03 -11.68 -5.46
CA LEU A 26 -13.14 -12.01 -4.35
C LEU A 26 -13.87 -12.81 -3.27
N ILE A 27 -15.09 -12.42 -2.91
CA ILE A 27 -15.90 -13.13 -1.91
C ILE A 27 -16.07 -14.61 -2.29
N GLU A 28 -16.38 -14.88 -3.56
CA GLU A 28 -16.52 -16.25 -4.05
C GLU A 28 -15.20 -17.03 -3.98
N SER A 29 -14.09 -16.42 -4.41
CA SER A 29 -12.77 -17.10 -4.45
C SER A 29 -12.18 -17.39 -3.06
N VAL A 30 -12.44 -16.53 -2.06
CA VAL A 30 -11.91 -16.68 -0.70
C VAL A 30 -12.57 -17.84 0.04
N GLY A 31 -13.83 -18.12 -0.27
CA GLY A 31 -14.62 -19.13 0.43
C GLY A 31 -14.87 -18.82 1.90
N LEU A 32 -15.72 -19.62 2.53
CA LEU A 32 -16.23 -19.33 3.88
C LEU A 32 -15.39 -19.94 5.01
N GLU A 33 -14.66 -21.03 4.75
CA GLU A 33 -14.00 -21.82 5.79
C GLU A 33 -12.59 -22.27 5.37
N GLY A 34 -11.87 -22.82 6.35
CA GLY A 34 -10.56 -23.44 6.15
C GLY A 34 -9.38 -22.46 6.10
N PRO A 35 -8.15 -23.00 6.19
CA PRO A 35 -6.92 -22.20 6.05
C PRO A 35 -6.83 -21.51 4.68
N LEU A 36 -6.26 -20.31 4.66
CA LEU A 36 -6.01 -19.57 3.42
C LEU A 36 -4.57 -19.79 2.97
N VAL A 37 -4.35 -20.26 1.74
CA VAL A 37 -2.99 -20.52 1.21
C VAL A 37 -2.65 -19.49 0.13
N TRP A 38 -1.43 -18.95 0.16
CA TRP A 38 -1.03 -17.85 -0.73
C TRP A 38 -1.12 -18.16 -2.22
N SER A 39 -0.87 -19.41 -2.62
CA SER A 39 -0.98 -19.84 -4.02
C SER A 39 -2.41 -19.95 -4.53
N ASP A 40 -3.40 -19.90 -3.63
CA ASP A 40 -4.77 -20.30 -3.93
C ASP A 40 -5.74 -19.13 -3.70
N ASN A 41 -5.84 -18.64 -2.45
CA ASN A 41 -6.89 -17.70 -2.04
C ASN A 41 -6.47 -16.66 -0.98
N ALA A 42 -5.29 -16.78 -0.37
CA ALA A 42 -4.89 -15.86 0.70
C ALA A 42 -4.62 -14.44 0.20
N GLN A 43 -4.10 -14.28 -1.02
CA GLN A 43 -3.86 -12.96 -1.59
C GLN A 43 -5.18 -12.23 -1.86
N GLN A 44 -6.17 -12.94 -2.39
CA GLN A 44 -7.53 -12.47 -2.63
C GLN A 44 -8.20 -12.08 -1.30
N ALA A 45 -8.05 -12.90 -0.27
CA ALA A 45 -8.56 -12.59 1.07
C ALA A 45 -7.91 -11.34 1.66
N CYS A 46 -6.61 -11.17 1.45
CA CYS A 46 -5.86 -10.00 1.89
C CYS A 46 -6.44 -8.71 1.27
N TYR A 47 -6.61 -8.67 -0.05
CA TYR A 47 -7.16 -7.51 -0.76
C TYR A 47 -8.64 -7.27 -0.44
N LEU A 48 -9.45 -8.33 -0.30
CA LEU A 48 -10.83 -8.17 0.11
C LEU A 48 -10.91 -7.51 1.49
N GLU A 49 -10.09 -7.97 2.43
CA GLU A 49 -10.18 -7.51 3.81
C GLU A 49 -9.60 -6.11 4.00
N LEU A 50 -8.51 -5.70 3.33
CA LEU A 50 -8.10 -4.30 3.44
C LEU A 50 -9.13 -3.37 2.78
N TRP A 51 -9.79 -3.79 1.69
CA TRP A 51 -10.89 -3.00 1.13
C TRP A 51 -12.03 -2.81 2.13
N ARG A 52 -12.49 -3.88 2.79
CA ARG A 52 -13.53 -3.81 3.84
C ARG A 52 -13.12 -2.89 4.99
N LEU A 53 -11.88 -3.02 5.46
CA LEU A 53 -11.34 -2.17 6.51
C LEU A 53 -11.35 -0.69 6.10
N ARG A 54 -11.01 -0.34 4.85
CA ARG A 54 -11.13 1.03 4.34
C ARG A 54 -12.57 1.56 4.35
N GLN A 55 -13.55 0.68 4.08
CA GLN A 55 -14.97 1.00 4.23
C GLN A 55 -15.45 1.06 5.70
N GLY A 56 -14.57 0.76 6.67
CA GLY A 56 -14.91 0.71 8.09
C GLY A 56 -15.54 -0.60 8.54
N ASP A 57 -15.62 -1.62 7.67
CA ASP A 57 -16.09 -2.95 8.03
C ASP A 57 -14.92 -3.76 8.63
N VAL A 58 -15.01 -4.00 9.94
CA VAL A 58 -14.04 -4.80 10.72
C VAL A 58 -14.58 -6.20 11.07
N SER A 59 -15.77 -6.56 10.57
CA SER A 59 -16.54 -7.70 11.09
C SER A 59 -15.90 -9.06 10.80
N GLN A 60 -15.16 -9.17 9.70
CA GLN A 60 -14.53 -10.42 9.26
C GLN A 60 -13.04 -10.49 9.58
N THR A 61 -12.42 -9.40 10.01
CA THR A 61 -10.96 -9.28 10.04
C THR A 61 -10.32 -10.32 10.95
N THR A 62 -10.88 -10.56 12.14
CA THR A 62 -10.37 -11.59 13.06
C THR A 62 -10.40 -12.98 12.43
N ASN A 63 -11.50 -13.35 11.75
CA ASN A 63 -11.62 -14.65 11.09
C ASN A 63 -10.60 -14.79 9.94
N ILE A 64 -10.46 -13.76 9.10
CA ILE A 64 -9.50 -13.77 7.99
C ILE A 64 -8.06 -13.88 8.52
N VAL A 65 -7.70 -13.13 9.56
CA VAL A 65 -6.39 -13.19 10.21
C VAL A 65 -6.08 -14.61 10.73
N GLU A 66 -7.04 -15.26 11.40
CA GLU A 66 -6.88 -16.63 11.88
C GLU A 66 -6.68 -17.62 10.74
N ARG A 67 -7.47 -17.50 9.65
CA ARG A 67 -7.35 -18.36 8.47
C ARG A 67 -6.03 -18.15 7.73
N LEU A 68 -5.55 -16.91 7.64
CA LEU A 68 -4.24 -16.57 7.08
C LEU A 68 -3.11 -17.20 7.90
N ARG A 69 -3.18 -17.10 9.23
CA ARG A 69 -2.21 -17.73 10.14
C ARG A 69 -2.21 -19.24 10.02
N ALA A 70 -3.38 -19.86 9.93
CA ALA A 70 -3.52 -21.30 9.78
C ALA A 70 -2.92 -21.85 8.48
N GLY A 71 -2.94 -21.07 7.39
CA GLY A 71 -2.35 -21.45 6.11
C GLY A 71 -0.94 -20.89 5.87
N ALA A 72 -0.32 -20.28 6.88
CA ALA A 72 0.99 -19.67 6.74
C ALA A 72 2.10 -20.74 6.67
N ASN A 73 2.83 -20.76 5.56
CA ASN A 73 4.03 -21.60 5.42
C ASN A 73 5.19 -21.14 6.32
N ASP A 74 5.23 -19.85 6.66
CA ASP A 74 6.16 -19.27 7.62
C ASP A 74 5.38 -18.33 8.56
N PRO A 75 5.41 -18.55 9.88
CA PRO A 75 4.72 -17.70 10.84
C PRO A 75 5.41 -16.35 11.06
N ASN A 76 6.67 -16.18 10.65
CA ASN A 76 7.37 -14.92 10.76
C ASN A 76 6.89 -13.96 9.64
N PRO A 77 6.26 -12.81 9.97
CA PRO A 77 5.79 -11.85 8.97
C PRO A 77 6.90 -11.21 8.13
N ALA A 78 8.17 -11.28 8.56
CA ALA A 78 9.31 -10.88 7.73
C ALA A 78 9.58 -11.86 6.59
N TYR A 79 9.10 -13.11 6.65
CA TYR A 79 9.38 -14.13 5.64
C TYR A 79 8.13 -14.79 5.05
N GLY A 80 6.98 -14.71 5.73
CA GLY A 80 5.72 -15.31 5.32
C GLY A 80 4.72 -14.29 4.80
N ARG A 81 4.27 -14.44 3.55
CA ARG A 81 3.27 -13.52 2.94
C ARG A 81 1.93 -13.51 3.69
N ASN A 82 1.46 -14.69 4.10
CA ASN A 82 0.27 -14.82 4.95
C ASN A 82 0.44 -14.11 6.29
N ALA A 83 1.58 -14.33 6.97
CA ALA A 83 1.86 -13.74 8.26
C ALA A 83 1.98 -12.21 8.16
N LEU A 84 2.60 -11.70 7.10
CA LEU A 84 2.66 -10.26 6.82
C LEU A 84 1.26 -9.67 6.61
N CYS A 85 0.44 -10.28 5.75
CA CYS A 85 -0.92 -9.81 5.53
C CYS A 85 -1.73 -9.83 6.83
N ALA A 86 -1.66 -10.92 7.60
CA ALA A 86 -2.35 -11.04 8.88
C ALA A 86 -1.96 -9.91 9.84
N LEU A 87 -0.67 -9.63 10.00
CA LEU A 87 -0.19 -8.54 10.85
C LEU A 87 -0.69 -7.17 10.36
N THR A 88 -0.66 -6.91 9.05
CA THR A 88 -1.17 -5.65 8.49
C THR A 88 -2.68 -5.47 8.75
N LEU A 89 -3.48 -6.53 8.57
CA LEU A 89 -4.91 -6.49 8.87
C LEU A 89 -5.20 -6.24 10.35
N GLU A 90 -4.42 -6.85 11.26
CA GLU A 90 -4.52 -6.61 12.69
C GLU A 90 -4.17 -5.16 13.06
N VAL A 91 -3.10 -4.61 12.46
CA VAL A 91 -2.72 -3.20 12.63
C VAL A 91 -3.86 -2.28 12.25
N ILE A 92 -4.40 -2.42 11.02
CA ILE A 92 -5.46 -1.53 10.52
C ILE A 92 -6.72 -1.67 11.37
N ARG A 93 -7.10 -2.89 11.78
CA ARG A 93 -8.23 -3.11 12.67
C ARG A 93 -8.00 -2.45 14.04
N ALA A 94 -6.84 -2.64 14.64
CA ALA A 94 -6.51 -2.10 15.96
C ALA A 94 -6.57 -0.57 15.94
N ASP A 95 -5.99 0.06 14.91
CA ASP A 95 -6.04 1.50 14.70
C ASP A 95 -7.48 2.00 14.52
N LYS A 96 -8.26 1.41 13.60
CA LYS A 96 -9.67 1.80 13.34
C LYS A 96 -10.61 1.63 14.52
N THR A 97 -10.33 0.66 15.39
CA THR A 97 -11.17 0.38 16.58
C THR A 97 -10.68 1.11 17.83
N GLY A 98 -9.60 1.89 17.74
CA GLY A 98 -9.02 2.58 18.90
C GLY A 98 -8.50 1.61 19.96
N SER A 99 -8.03 0.42 19.56
CA SER A 99 -7.45 -0.57 20.46
C SER A 99 -6.21 -0.02 21.17
N SER A 100 -6.06 -0.34 22.45
CA SER A 100 -4.85 -0.01 23.22
C SER A 100 -3.58 -0.66 22.66
N GLU A 101 -3.72 -1.73 21.88
CA GLU A 101 -2.61 -2.47 21.27
C GLU A 101 -2.14 -1.86 19.94
N ALA A 102 -2.84 -0.85 19.41
CA ALA A 102 -2.58 -0.32 18.07
C ALA A 102 -1.13 0.19 17.93
N ALA A 103 -0.62 0.93 18.91
CA ALA A 103 0.74 1.47 18.86
C ALA A 103 1.81 0.36 18.78
N ASP A 104 1.68 -0.68 19.60
CA ASP A 104 2.63 -1.81 19.63
C ASP A 104 2.58 -2.61 18.32
N LEU A 105 1.38 -2.83 17.77
CA LEU A 105 1.20 -3.53 16.50
C LEU A 105 1.77 -2.72 15.32
N ILE A 106 1.55 -1.40 15.30
CA ILE A 106 2.12 -0.50 14.28
C ILE A 106 3.64 -0.59 14.33
N GLN A 107 4.25 -0.43 15.51
CA GLN A 107 5.70 -0.50 15.66
C GLN A 107 6.24 -1.86 15.20
N ARG A 108 5.60 -2.96 15.60
CA ARG A 108 5.97 -4.30 15.15
C ARG A 108 5.93 -4.44 13.63
N LEU A 109 4.93 -3.86 12.96
CA LEU A 109 4.86 -3.91 11.50
C LEU A 109 5.94 -3.04 10.84
N VAL A 110 6.28 -1.88 11.43
CA VAL A 110 7.43 -1.07 11.01
C VAL A 110 8.71 -1.90 11.10
N ASP A 111 8.98 -2.52 12.25
CA ASP A 111 10.18 -3.34 12.46
C ASP A 111 10.28 -4.49 11.45
N VAL A 112 9.17 -5.18 11.17
CA VAL A 112 9.08 -6.24 10.17
C VAL A 112 9.42 -5.74 8.76
N LEU A 113 8.99 -4.52 8.42
CA LEU A 113 9.29 -3.92 7.12
C LEU A 113 10.73 -3.39 7.05
N ASP A 114 11.30 -2.95 8.17
CA ASP A 114 12.70 -2.52 8.30
C ASP A 114 13.66 -3.72 8.14
N ASP A 115 13.34 -4.87 8.75
CA ASP A 115 14.07 -6.14 8.59
C ASP A 115 13.89 -6.75 7.17
N GLY A 116 12.86 -6.28 6.48
CA GLY A 116 12.59 -6.55 5.07
C GLY A 116 11.94 -7.90 4.79
N PRO A 117 10.68 -7.93 4.28
CA PRO A 117 10.22 -9.08 3.52
C PRO A 117 10.89 -9.10 2.15
N SER A 118 11.47 -10.25 1.77
CA SER A 118 12.18 -10.47 0.50
C SER A 118 11.29 -10.39 -0.76
N PHE A 119 9.99 -10.09 -0.59
CA PHE A 119 9.00 -10.13 -1.66
C PHE A 119 8.49 -8.73 -2.02
N SER A 120 8.63 -8.39 -3.30
CA SER A 120 8.19 -7.13 -3.93
C SER A 120 6.66 -6.99 -4.03
N ALA A 121 5.90 -8.07 -3.84
CA ALA A 121 4.51 -8.21 -4.31
C ALA A 121 3.42 -7.58 -3.44
N LEU A 122 3.75 -6.87 -2.36
CA LEU A 122 2.76 -6.30 -1.42
C LEU A 122 2.94 -4.80 -1.23
N GLY A 123 3.03 -4.05 -2.33
CA GLY A 123 3.06 -2.58 -2.31
C GLY A 123 1.85 -1.97 -1.57
N GLY A 124 0.67 -2.61 -1.66
CA GLY A 124 -0.56 -2.14 -0.99
C GLY A 124 -0.46 -2.12 0.52
N LEU A 125 0.14 -3.16 1.13
CA LEU A 125 0.27 -3.24 2.59
C LEU A 125 1.15 -2.12 3.18
N ARG A 126 2.20 -1.74 2.44
CA ARG A 126 3.09 -0.64 2.85
C ARG A 126 2.40 0.70 2.76
N MET A 127 1.57 0.89 1.74
CA MET A 127 0.77 2.11 1.57
C MET A 127 -0.23 2.29 2.72
N GLU A 128 -0.93 1.22 3.12
CA GLU A 128 -1.85 1.28 4.26
C GLU A 128 -1.13 1.67 5.56
N LEU A 129 0.04 1.10 5.84
CA LEU A 129 0.83 1.51 7.01
C LEU A 129 1.30 2.96 6.91
N ALA A 130 1.75 3.40 5.73
CA ALA A 130 2.19 4.77 5.52
C ALA A 130 1.06 5.78 5.79
N TRP A 131 -0.17 5.48 5.37
CA TRP A 131 -1.33 6.34 5.67
C TRP A 131 -1.66 6.36 7.17
N ILE A 132 -1.64 5.21 7.85
CA ILE A 132 -1.85 5.18 9.30
C ILE A 132 -0.79 6.03 10.02
N LEU A 133 0.48 5.90 9.65
CA LEU A 133 1.57 6.67 10.23
C LEU A 133 1.40 8.17 9.96
N GLU A 134 0.99 8.55 8.75
CA GLU A 134 0.69 9.94 8.41
C GLU A 134 -0.45 10.52 9.26
N GLU A 135 -1.57 9.80 9.42
CA GLU A 135 -2.71 10.23 10.24
C GLU A 135 -2.33 10.45 11.71
N ARG A 136 -1.29 9.74 12.17
CA ARG A 136 -0.72 9.86 13.52
C ARG A 136 0.36 10.95 13.63
N GLY A 137 0.70 11.61 12.53
CA GLY A 137 1.74 12.64 12.46
C GLY A 137 3.17 12.09 12.36
N GLU A 138 3.35 10.79 12.16
CA GLU A 138 4.64 10.11 12.04
C GLU A 138 5.15 10.15 10.58
N VAL A 139 5.18 11.34 10.00
CA VAL A 139 5.40 11.57 8.56
C VAL A 139 6.76 11.06 8.07
N GLU A 140 7.82 11.20 8.86
CA GLU A 140 9.15 10.67 8.51
C GLU A 140 9.17 9.14 8.41
N THR A 141 8.49 8.45 9.35
CA THR A 141 8.34 7.00 9.32
C THR A 141 7.47 6.56 8.15
N ALA A 142 6.37 7.28 7.88
CA ALA A 142 5.51 7.03 6.72
C ALA A 142 6.30 7.13 5.40
N ALA A 143 7.09 8.19 5.23
CA ALA A 143 7.94 8.43 4.06
C ALA A 143 9.01 7.33 3.88
N ARG A 144 9.54 6.81 4.98
CA ARG A 144 10.51 5.70 4.98
C ARG A 144 9.84 4.38 4.55
N VAL A 145 8.73 4.01 5.19
CA VAL A 145 7.99 2.76 4.96
C VAL A 145 7.52 2.62 3.52
N ILE A 146 6.93 3.68 2.95
CA ILE A 146 6.45 3.66 1.56
C ILE A 146 7.61 3.54 0.56
N GLY A 147 8.83 3.92 0.98
CA GLY A 147 10.06 3.91 0.19
C GLY A 147 10.73 2.54 0.03
N TYR A 148 10.37 1.52 0.83
CA TYR A 148 11.15 0.27 0.92
C TYR A 148 11.14 -0.62 -0.32
N ASN A 149 10.22 -0.41 -1.27
CA ASN A 149 10.16 -1.15 -2.55
C ASN A 149 10.24 -0.27 -3.77
N SER A 150 10.18 1.04 -3.59
CA SER A 150 10.24 1.99 -4.67
C SER A 150 11.71 2.33 -4.88
N THR A 151 12.48 1.34 -5.35
CA THR A 151 13.66 1.67 -6.15
C THR A 151 13.12 2.51 -7.30
N PRO A 152 13.58 3.75 -7.53
CA PRO A 152 13.12 4.59 -8.64
C PRO A 152 13.60 4.05 -10.00
N THR A 153 13.83 2.75 -10.10
CA THR A 153 14.03 2.05 -11.35
C THR A 153 12.72 2.07 -12.12
N PRO A 154 12.70 2.55 -13.36
CA PRO A 154 11.53 2.50 -14.22
C PRO A 154 11.25 1.03 -14.55
N ASN A 155 10.47 0.35 -13.71
CA ASN A 155 9.76 -0.85 -14.11
C ASN A 155 8.34 -0.40 -14.52
N PRO A 156 8.13 -0.03 -15.80
CA PRO A 156 6.85 0.48 -16.28
C PRO A 156 5.74 -0.59 -16.27
N PHE A 157 6.05 -1.83 -15.88
CA PHE A 157 5.14 -2.97 -15.93
C PHE A 157 4.62 -3.41 -14.56
N SER A 158 5.13 -2.87 -13.45
CA SER A 158 4.54 -3.11 -12.14
C SER A 158 3.29 -2.23 -12.00
N PHE A 159 2.15 -2.86 -12.26
CA PHE A 159 0.82 -2.29 -12.11
C PHE A 159 0.70 -1.49 -10.81
N ALA A 160 0.09 -0.29 -10.88
CA ALA A 160 -0.10 0.66 -9.77
C ALA A 160 1.13 1.36 -9.15
N MET A 161 2.34 1.18 -9.69
CA MET A 161 3.53 1.91 -9.20
C MET A 161 3.41 3.44 -9.31
N SER A 162 2.56 3.97 -10.20
CA SER A 162 2.33 5.40 -10.30
C SER A 162 1.72 5.97 -9.01
N SER A 163 0.67 5.36 -8.46
CA SER A 163 0.04 5.82 -7.21
C SER A 163 0.98 5.68 -6.01
N VAL A 164 1.75 4.59 -5.93
CA VAL A 164 2.79 4.42 -4.88
C VAL A 164 3.85 5.52 -4.99
N ASN A 165 4.38 5.79 -6.18
CA ASN A 165 5.38 6.84 -6.38
C ASN A 165 4.82 8.23 -6.10
N ARG A 166 3.55 8.49 -6.44
CA ARG A 166 2.89 9.77 -6.10
C ARG A 166 2.86 9.97 -4.59
N GLU A 167 2.36 8.99 -3.84
CA GLU A 167 2.29 9.09 -2.37
C GLU A 167 3.68 9.09 -1.73
N ALA A 168 4.63 8.31 -2.24
CA ALA A 168 6.01 8.34 -1.76
C ALA A 168 6.64 9.72 -1.97
N GLY A 169 6.41 10.34 -3.12
CA GLY A 169 6.82 11.73 -3.38
C GLY A 169 6.21 12.70 -2.37
N ARG A 170 4.89 12.61 -2.14
CA ARG A 170 4.16 13.48 -1.20
C ARG A 170 4.64 13.35 0.23
N LEU A 171 4.80 12.13 0.72
CA LEU A 171 5.26 11.89 2.09
C LEU A 171 6.71 12.35 2.30
N ASN A 172 7.60 12.15 1.32
CA ASN A 172 8.97 12.65 1.40
C ASN A 172 9.02 14.18 1.32
N ASP A 173 8.15 14.81 0.52
CA ASP A 173 8.04 16.28 0.45
C ASP A 173 7.58 16.86 1.80
N MET A 174 6.55 16.26 2.41
CA MET A 174 6.07 16.62 3.74
C MET A 174 7.11 16.38 4.84
N ALA A 175 7.93 15.34 4.72
CA ALA A 175 9.05 15.06 5.63
C ALA A 175 10.27 15.99 5.39
N GLY A 176 10.24 16.85 4.36
CA GLY A 176 11.34 17.75 4.02
C GLY A 176 12.48 17.12 3.24
N ASP A 177 12.38 15.84 2.84
CA ASP A 177 13.33 15.19 1.94
C ASP A 177 12.97 15.48 0.48
N HIS A 178 13.16 16.74 0.10
CA HIS A 178 12.85 17.25 -1.25
C HIS A 178 13.61 16.53 -2.36
N ALA A 179 14.84 16.07 -2.09
CA ALA A 179 15.64 15.34 -3.06
C ALA A 179 15.01 13.99 -3.39
N ARG A 180 14.52 13.27 -2.37
CA ARG A 180 13.82 12.00 -2.54
C ARG A 180 12.41 12.17 -3.08
N ALA A 181 11.69 13.21 -2.64
CA ALA A 181 10.40 13.58 -3.21
C ALA A 181 10.47 13.79 -4.72
N LEU A 182 11.47 14.57 -5.18
CA LEU A 182 11.71 14.84 -6.59
C LEU A 182 11.95 13.57 -7.42
N GLN A 183 12.68 12.59 -6.87
CA GLN A 183 12.91 11.31 -7.56
C GLN A 183 11.58 10.57 -7.81
N PHE A 184 10.75 10.45 -6.78
CA PHE A 184 9.48 9.74 -6.89
C PHE A 184 8.47 10.44 -7.81
N TYR A 185 8.34 11.77 -7.70
CA TYR A 185 7.47 12.54 -8.59
C TYR A 185 7.89 12.42 -10.06
N ARG A 186 9.19 12.46 -10.36
CA ARG A 186 9.68 12.23 -11.73
C ARG A 186 9.33 10.83 -12.23
N THR A 187 9.45 9.79 -11.40
CA THR A 187 9.04 8.43 -11.77
C THR A 187 7.53 8.34 -12.00
N PHE A 188 6.70 9.01 -11.19
CA PHE A 188 5.26 9.11 -11.40
C PHE A 188 4.91 9.73 -12.76
N VAL A 189 5.47 10.92 -13.06
CA VAL A 189 5.19 11.62 -14.33
C VAL A 189 5.67 10.82 -15.53
N LEU A 190 6.86 10.20 -15.45
CA LEU A 190 7.37 9.33 -16.51
C LEU A 190 6.42 8.15 -16.79
N ALA A 191 5.90 7.50 -15.74
CA ALA A 191 4.95 6.40 -15.87
C ALA A 191 3.58 6.85 -16.44
N ARG A 192 3.25 8.14 -16.34
CA ARG A 192 1.97 8.73 -16.77
C ARG A 192 2.12 9.64 -18.01
N GLY A 193 3.25 9.60 -18.72
CA GLY A 193 3.60 10.56 -19.81
C GLY A 193 2.62 10.67 -20.98
N SER A 194 1.67 9.76 -21.11
CA SER A 194 0.50 9.85 -22.00
C SER A 194 -0.78 9.44 -21.28
N ALA A 195 -0.99 9.95 -20.08
CA ALA A 195 -2.15 9.63 -19.26
C ALA A 195 -3.46 9.99 -19.97
N ASP A 196 -4.50 9.21 -19.67
CA ASP A 196 -5.88 9.53 -19.98
C ASP A 196 -6.22 10.97 -19.53
N SER A 197 -7.02 11.69 -20.32
CA SER A 197 -7.37 13.09 -20.03
C SER A 197 -8.00 13.30 -18.66
N ARG A 198 -8.61 12.26 -18.09
CA ARG A 198 -9.15 12.26 -16.72
C ARG A 198 -8.08 12.49 -15.64
N LEU A 199 -6.81 12.22 -15.94
CA LEU A 199 -5.70 12.32 -15.00
C LEU A 199 -4.75 13.50 -15.31
N SER A 200 -5.02 14.27 -16.37
CA SER A 200 -4.13 15.37 -16.81
C SER A 200 -3.90 16.41 -15.71
N ALA A 201 -4.95 16.80 -14.97
CA ALA A 201 -4.82 17.78 -13.90
C ALA A 201 -3.89 17.32 -12.77
N GLU A 202 -3.93 16.02 -12.41
CA GLU A 202 -3.02 15.46 -11.41
C GLU A 202 -1.58 15.47 -11.91
N VAL A 203 -1.36 15.04 -13.15
CA VAL A 203 -0.02 15.02 -13.76
C VAL A 203 0.57 16.43 -13.86
N GLU A 204 -0.23 17.42 -14.26
CA GLU A 204 0.18 18.83 -14.35
C GLU A 204 0.52 19.43 -12.98
N SER A 205 -0.26 19.10 -11.95
CA SER A 205 0.01 19.52 -10.57
C SER A 205 1.36 18.98 -10.07
N ILE A 206 1.63 17.68 -10.27
CA ILE A 206 2.91 17.08 -9.88
C ILE A 206 4.06 17.61 -10.72
N ALA A 207 3.87 17.83 -12.03
CA ALA A 207 4.88 18.45 -12.89
C ALA A 207 5.26 19.86 -12.43
N SER A 208 4.27 20.63 -11.94
CA SER A 208 4.52 21.96 -11.37
C SER A 208 5.34 21.85 -10.08
N ARG A 209 5.00 20.93 -9.18
CA ARG A 209 5.75 20.71 -7.93
C ARG A 209 7.19 20.23 -8.19
N ILE A 210 7.42 19.44 -9.23
CA ILE A 210 8.77 19.06 -9.68
C ILE A 210 9.60 20.30 -10.01
N ALA A 211 9.07 21.25 -10.78
CA ALA A 211 9.79 22.46 -11.16
C ALA A 211 10.11 23.35 -9.95
N GLU A 212 9.19 23.45 -8.98
CA GLU A 212 9.44 24.15 -7.72
C GLU A 212 10.57 23.50 -6.91
N LEU A 213 10.51 22.19 -6.69
CA LEU A 213 11.53 21.44 -5.96
C LEU A 213 12.91 21.54 -6.63
N GLU A 214 12.97 21.50 -7.96
CA GLU A 214 14.21 21.71 -8.72
C GLU A 214 14.80 23.08 -8.44
N ALA A 215 13.99 24.14 -8.50
CA ALA A 215 14.43 25.50 -8.21
C ALA A 215 14.87 25.68 -6.75
N GLU A 216 14.13 25.11 -5.79
CA GLU A 216 14.48 25.12 -4.36
C GLU A 216 15.82 24.43 -4.09
N LEU A 217 16.06 23.28 -4.73
CA LEU A 217 17.30 22.51 -4.56
C LEU A 217 18.50 23.20 -5.22
N ASP A 218 18.31 23.86 -6.36
CA ASP A 218 19.37 24.61 -7.03
C ASP A 218 19.76 25.89 -6.26
N GLN A 219 18.83 26.52 -5.54
CA GLN A 219 19.12 27.67 -4.67
C GLN A 219 19.90 27.30 -3.39
N ARG A 220 19.88 26.02 -2.99
CA ARG A 220 20.60 25.51 -1.81
C ARG A 220 22.02 25.01 -2.12
N ARG A 221 22.41 25.00 -3.40
CA ARG A 221 23.75 24.60 -3.87
C ARG A 221 24.67 25.81 -3.99
#